data_AF-A0A521ZU16-F1
#
_entry.id   AF-A0A521ZU16-F1
#
_cell.length_a   1.000
_cell.length_b   1.000
_cell.length_c   1.000
_cell.angle_alpha   90.00
_cell.angle_beta   90.00
_cell.angle_gamma   90.00
#
_symmetry.space_group_name_H-M   'P 1'
#
loop_
_entity.id
_entity.type
_entity.pdbx_description
1 polymer ?
#
loop_
_entity_poly.entity_id
_entity_poly.type
_entity_poly.pdbx_seq_one_letter_code
_entity_poly.pdbx_strand_id
1 'polypeptide(L)'
;MKVTATELANDSKGILDRVIARGAVVQVKRHGKSVAQIRRTVGVSGAELLKRLKSARFTAAEQRELKTAMSAASKVFGHAGSH
;
A
#
# COMPACT_ATOMS: atom_id res chain seq x y z
N MET A 1 1.67 9.49 7.70
CA MET A 1 0.91 10.56 8.39
C MET A 1 0.86 10.25 9.88
N LYS A 2 0.95 11.25 10.77
CA LYS A 2 0.83 11.10 12.22
C LYS A 2 -0.43 11.82 12.68
N VAL A 3 -1.29 11.17 13.46
CA VAL A 3 -2.50 11.76 14.04
C VAL A 3 -2.57 11.43 15.52
N THR A 4 -3.15 12.30 16.32
CA THR A 4 -3.42 12.02 17.73
C THR A 4 -4.65 11.14 17.88
N ALA A 5 -4.77 10.45 19.02
CA ALA A 5 -5.96 9.67 19.35
C ALA A 5 -7.23 10.55 19.41
N THR A 6 -7.09 11.81 19.84
CA THR A 6 -8.18 12.79 19.86
C THR A 6 -8.62 13.19 18.46
N GLU A 7 -7.68 13.47 17.55
CA GLU A 7 -8.01 13.74 16.14
C GLU A 7 -8.65 12.53 15.47
N LEU A 8 -8.17 11.32 15.78
CA LEU A 8 -8.81 10.10 15.29
C LEU A 8 -10.24 9.93 15.80
N ALA A 9 -10.51 10.28 17.05
CA ALA A 9 -11.86 10.23 17.61
C ALA A 9 -12.80 11.25 16.94
N ASN A 10 -12.29 12.44 16.63
CA ASN A 10 -13.09 13.54 16.07
C ASN A 10 -13.27 13.47 14.54
N ASP A 11 -12.30 12.94 13.79
CA ASP A 11 -12.31 12.87 12.32
C ASP A 11 -11.90 11.47 11.81
N SER A 12 -12.47 10.41 12.40
CA SER A 12 -12.17 9.03 12.00
C SER A 12 -12.46 8.80 10.50
N LYS A 13 -13.57 9.35 9.99
CA LYS A 13 -13.98 9.21 8.59
C LYS A 13 -12.98 9.84 7.63
N GLY A 14 -12.62 11.12 7.82
CA GLY A 14 -11.67 11.80 6.93
C GLY A 14 -10.26 11.20 6.99
N ILE A 15 -9.87 10.63 8.13
CA ILE A 15 -8.61 9.89 8.26
C ILE A 15 -8.67 8.55 7.50
N LEU A 16 -9.76 7.79 7.62
CA LEU A 16 -9.93 6.52 6.92
C LEU A 16 -10.05 6.70 5.40
N ASP A 17 -10.76 7.73 4.94
CA ASP A 17 -10.86 8.05 3.51
C ASP A 17 -9.48 8.33 2.91
N ARG A 18 -8.60 9.02 3.65
CA ARG A 18 -7.20 9.22 3.24
C ARG A 18 -6.40 7.92 3.19
N VAL A 19 -6.62 7.00 4.13
CA VAL A 19 -5.96 5.68 4.14
C VAL A 19 -6.42 4.84 2.93
N ILE A 20 -7.72 4.81 2.67
CA ILE A 20 -8.33 3.95 1.65
C ILE A 20 -8.07 4.52 0.24
N ALA A 21 -8.40 5.80 0.01
CA ALA A 21 -8.39 6.40 -1.32
C ALA A 21 -6.99 6.87 -1.75
N ARG A 22 -6.18 7.38 -0.81
CA ARG A 22 -4.85 7.94 -1.11
C ARG A 22 -3.70 7.02 -0.71
N GLY A 23 -4.01 5.81 -0.23
CA GLY A 23 -3.00 4.83 0.21
C GLY A 23 -2.17 5.31 1.39
N ALA A 24 -2.66 6.30 2.16
CA ALA A 24 -1.91 6.86 3.27
C ALA A 24 -1.73 5.82 4.38
N VAL A 25 -0.55 5.82 5.00
CA VAL A 25 -0.29 5.08 6.24
C VAL A 25 -0.38 6.06 7.41
N VAL A 26 -1.21 5.74 8.38
CA VAL A 26 -1.51 6.60 9.53
C VAL A 26 -0.96 5.98 10.80
N GLN A 27 -0.15 6.75 11.53
CA GLN A 27 0.36 6.39 12.85
C GLN A 27 -0.43 7.18 13.89
N VAL A 28 -1.14 6.45 14.76
CA VAL A 28 -1.95 7.02 15.83
C VAL A 28 -1.06 7.22 17.06
N LYS A 29 -1.04 8.44 17.58
CA LYS A 29 -0.28 8.83 18.76
C LYS A 29 -1.19 9.12 19.95
N ARG A 30 -0.83 8.63 21.13
CA ARG A 30 -1.46 8.99 22.40
C ARG A 30 -0.36 9.42 23.36
N HIS A 31 -0.50 10.62 23.93
CA HIS A 31 0.51 11.23 24.81
C HIS A 31 1.94 11.19 24.20
N GLY A 32 2.05 11.56 22.93
CA GLY A 32 3.32 11.58 22.18
C GLY A 32 3.84 10.21 21.70
N LYS A 33 3.34 9.10 22.26
CA LYS A 33 3.76 7.73 21.90
C LYS A 33 2.88 7.15 20.81
N SER A 34 3.48 6.38 19.90
CA SER A 34 2.74 5.61 18.89
C SER A 34 2.00 4.46 19.55
N VAL A 35 0.68 4.36 19.34
CA VAL A 35 -0.17 3.32 19.92
C VAL A 35 -0.79 2.40 18.87
N ALA A 36 -0.97 2.88 17.64
CA ALA A 36 -1.52 2.09 16.56
C ALA A 36 -1.03 2.57 15.20
N GLN A 37 -1.14 1.70 14.20
CA GLN A 37 -0.90 2.03 12.80
C GLN A 37 -2.08 1.54 11.98
N ILE A 38 -2.66 2.44 11.19
CA ILE A 38 -3.74 2.15 10.25
C ILE A 38 -3.14 2.20 8.85
N ARG A 39 -3.32 1.12 8.10
CA ARG A 39 -2.90 1.00 6.70
C ARG A 39 -3.98 0.26 5.94
N ARG A 40 -4.06 0.50 4.63
CA ARG A 40 -4.93 -0.28 3.75
C ARG A 40 -4.51 -1.75 3.83
N THR A 41 -5.47 -2.64 4.07
CA THR A 41 -5.25 -4.08 3.91
C THR A 41 -4.96 -4.35 2.44
N VAL A 42 -3.81 -4.93 2.16
CA VAL A 42 -3.44 -5.33 0.80
C VAL A 42 -4.42 -6.41 0.37
N GLY A 43 -5.20 -6.17 -0.69
CA GLY A 43 -6.35 -6.99 -1.06
C GLY A 43 -6.01 -8.44 -1.45
N VAL A 44 -4.75 -8.72 -1.76
CA VAL A 44 -4.22 -10.07 -1.96
C VAL A 44 -2.79 -10.13 -1.42
N SER A 45 -2.41 -11.25 -0.83
CA SER A 45 -1.01 -11.52 -0.52
C SER A 45 -0.20 -11.64 -1.81
N GLY A 46 1.12 -11.43 -1.75
CA GLY A 46 1.98 -11.64 -2.93
C GLY A 46 1.86 -13.05 -3.50
N ALA A 47 1.68 -14.07 -2.66
CA ALA A 47 1.45 -15.45 -3.06
C ALA A 47 0.10 -15.63 -3.79
N GLU A 48 -0.96 -14.99 -3.31
CA GLU A 48 -2.29 -15.03 -3.93
C GLU A 48 -2.32 -14.26 -5.25
N LEU A 49 -1.64 -13.11 -5.33
CA LEU A 49 -1.43 -12.39 -6.58
C LEU A 49 -0.68 -13.25 -7.59
N LEU A 50 0.41 -13.90 -7.17
CA LEU A 50 1.20 -14.79 -8.04
C LEU A 50 0.37 -15.98 -8.52
N LYS A 51 -0.46 -16.57 -7.66
CA LYS A 51 -1.38 -17.65 -8.01
C LYS A 51 -2.36 -17.20 -9.10
N ARG A 52 -2.96 -16.01 -8.95
CA ARG A 52 -3.88 -15.43 -9.96
C ARG A 52 -3.17 -15.14 -11.28
N LEU A 53 -1.98 -14.55 -11.23
CA LEU A 53 -1.17 -14.28 -12.42
C LEU A 53 -0.76 -15.56 -13.14
N LYS A 54 -0.41 -16.63 -12.41
CA LYS A 54 -0.11 -17.94 -13.00
C LYS A 54 -1.34 -18.62 -13.61
N SER A 55 -2.53 -18.40 -13.05
CA SER A 55 -3.78 -18.93 -13.60
C SER A 55 -4.28 -18.15 -14.82
N ALA A 56 -3.84 -16.90 -15.00
CA ALA A 56 -4.12 -16.14 -16.20
C ALA A 56 -3.22 -16.63 -17.34
N ARG A 57 -3.82 -17.11 -18.43
CA ARG A 57 -3.10 -17.44 -19.67
C ARG A 57 -2.76 -16.14 -20.41
N PHE A 58 -1.73 -15.44 -19.94
CA PHE A 58 -1.20 -14.29 -20.64
C PHE A 58 -0.64 -14.71 -21.99
N THR A 59 -1.04 -13.99 -23.04
CA THR A 59 -0.40 -14.06 -24.36
C THR A 59 1.05 -13.56 -24.27
N ALA A 60 1.87 -13.89 -25.27
CA ALA A 60 3.28 -13.48 -25.29
C ALA A 60 3.45 -11.94 -25.26
N ALA A 61 2.49 -11.19 -25.80
CA ALA A 61 2.47 -9.74 -25.75
C ALA A 61 2.24 -9.21 -24.33
N GLU A 62 1.21 -9.72 -23.64
CA GLU A 62 0.86 -9.32 -22.27
C GLU A 62 1.96 -9.67 -21.25
N GLN A 63 2.65 -10.81 -21.44
CA GLN A 63 3.80 -11.16 -20.60
C GLN A 63 4.95 -10.15 -20.75
N ARG A 64 5.16 -9.63 -21.97
CA ARG A 64 6.21 -8.67 -22.28
C ARG A 64 5.89 -7.29 -21.70
N GLU A 65 4.62 -6.88 -21.76
CA GLU A 65 4.13 -5.66 -21.11
C GLU A 65 4.24 -5.75 -19.59
N LEU A 66 3.79 -6.86 -18.99
CA LEU A 66 3.89 -7.07 -17.54
C LEU A 66 5.35 -7.01 -17.08
N LYS A 67 6.26 -7.69 -17.80
CA LYS A 67 7.70 -7.64 -17.49
C LYS A 67 8.25 -6.22 -17.57
N THR A 68 7.86 -5.46 -18.58
CA THR A 68 8.28 -4.07 -18.78
C THR A 68 7.80 -3.18 -17.64
N ALA A 69 6.52 -3.30 -17.27
CA ALA A 69 5.93 -2.56 -16.15
C ALA A 69 6.61 -2.91 -14.81
N MET A 70 6.89 -4.19 -14.57
CA MET A 70 7.62 -4.62 -13.36
C MET A 70 9.04 -4.09 -13.31
N SER A 71 9.78 -4.11 -14.42
CA SER A 71 11.14 -3.53 -14.49
C SER A 71 11.14 -2.01 -14.29
N ALA A 72 10.14 -1.30 -14.82
CA ALA A 72 9.97 0.12 -14.58
C ALA A 72 9.65 0.40 -13.10
N ALA A 73 8.74 -0.37 -12.51
CA ALA A 73 8.40 -0.25 -11.09
C ALA A 73 9.61 -0.55 -10.18
N SER A 74 10.43 -1.56 -10.50
CA SER A 74 11.62 -1.88 -9.70
C SER A 74 12.65 -0.76 -9.70
N LYS A 75 12.75 0.02 -10.79
CA LYS A 75 13.62 1.21 -10.84
C LYS A 75 13.11 2.32 -9.92
N VAL A 76 11.79 2.49 -9.83
CA VAL A 76 11.16 3.51 -8.97
C VAL A 76 11.22 3.12 -7.49
N PHE A 77 10.88 1.86 -7.15
CA PHE A 77 10.90 1.38 -5.77
C PHE A 77 12.31 1.05 -5.26
N GLY A 78 13.23 0.62 -6.14
CA GLY A 78 14.63 0.36 -5.80
C GLY A 78 15.41 1.62 -5.39
N HIS A 79 14.98 2.81 -5.85
CA HIS A 79 15.57 4.07 -5.44
C HIS A 79 15.05 4.58 -4.08
N ALA A 80 13.92 4.03 -3.59
CA ALA A 80 13.30 4.43 -2.32
C ALA A 80 13.77 3.60 -1.11
N GLY A 81 14.62 2.59 -1.31
CA GLY A 81 15.15 1.70 -0.26
C GLY A 81 16.64 1.92 0.07
N SER A 82 17.29 2.94 -0.52
CA SER A 82 18.67 3.31 -0.21
C SER A 82 18.70 4.70 0.45
N HIS A 83 18.10 4.81 1.64
CA HIS A 83 18.41 5.85 2.64
C HIS A 83 17.94 5.41 4.01
#